data_AF-A0A2S6SHT7-F1
#
_entry.id   AF-A0A2S6SHT7-F1
#
_cell.length_a   1.000
_cell.length_b   1.000
_cell.length_c   1.000
_cell.angle_alpha   90.00
_cell.angle_beta   90.00
_cell.angle_gamma   90.00
#
_symmetry.space_group_name_H-M   'P 1'
#
loop_
_entity.id
_entity.type
_entity.pdbx_description
1 polymer ?
#
loop_
_entity_poly.entity_id
_entity_poly.type
_entity_poly.pdbx_seq_one_letter_code
_entity_poly.pdbx_strand_id
1 'polypeptide(L)' 'GLKKQGVTSIFITHNLSHVFPIADHLCVMARGEKIADMEKKDTSIEELTDLLVNG' A
#
# COMPACT_ATOMS: atom_id res chain seq x y z
N GLY A 1 -11.49 1.60 -15.88
CA GLY A 1 -10.84 1.77 -14.56
C GLY A 1 -9.88 2.94 -14.64
N LEU A 2 -9.76 3.71 -13.56
CA LEU A 2 -9.01 5.00 -13.51
C LEU A 2 -7.58 4.88 -14.08
N LYS A 3 -6.88 3.78 -13.77
CA LYS A 3 -5.55 3.47 -14.33
C LYS A 3 -5.50 3.46 -15.87
N LYS A 4 -6.51 2.87 -16.53
CA LYS A 4 -6.58 2.83 -18.02
C LYS A 4 -6.86 4.19 -18.64
N GLN A 5 -7.34 5.16 -17.86
CA GLN A 5 -7.62 6.53 -18.29
C GLN A 5 -6.42 7.46 -18.07
N GLY A 6 -5.28 6.93 -17.59
CA GLY A 6 -4.11 7.74 -17.26
C GLY A 6 -4.30 8.63 -16.02
N VAL A 7 -5.33 8.36 -15.22
CA VAL A 7 -5.65 9.13 -14.02
C VAL A 7 -4.89 8.53 -12.83
N THR A 8 -4.07 9.35 -12.18
CA THR A 8 -3.43 8.98 -10.92
C THR A 8 -4.48 8.99 -9.80
N SER A 9 -4.46 7.99 -8.93
CA SER A 9 -5.41 7.86 -7.83
C SER A 9 -4.69 7.40 -6.57
N ILE A 10 -5.02 8.01 -5.44
CA ILE A 10 -4.49 7.64 -4.12
C ILE A 10 -5.63 6.97 -3.36
N PHE A 11 -5.39 5.76 -2.88
CA PHE A 11 -6.34 5.00 -2.07
C PHE A 11 -5.77 4.82 -0.66
N ILE A 12 -6.51 5.27 0.35
CA ILE A 12 -6.09 5.22 1.75
C ILE A 12 -6.99 4.22 2.48
N THR A 13 -6.39 3.18 3.06
CA THR A 13 -7.11 2.17 3.82
C THR A 13 -6.18 1.51 4.83
N HIS A 14 -6.77 0.89 5.84
CA HIS A 14 -6.09 -0.04 6.75
C HIS A 14 -6.31 -1.52 6.35
N ASN A 15 -7.07 -1.78 5.28
CA ASN A 15 -7.35 -3.14 4.80
C ASN A 15 -6.48 -3.47 3.58
N LEU A 16 -5.41 -4.25 3.83
CA LEU A 16 -4.46 -4.67 2.81
C LEU A 16 -5.09 -5.52 1.69
N SER A 17 -6.06 -6.38 2.03
CA SER A 17 -6.72 -7.27 1.06
C SER A 17 -7.43 -6.52 -0.07
N HIS A 18 -7.87 -5.29 0.17
CA HIS A 18 -8.53 -4.47 -0.84
C HIS A 18 -7.53 -3.65 -1.68
N VAL A 19 -6.47 -3.13 -1.06
CA VAL A 19 -5.52 -2.23 -1.75
C VAL A 19 -4.43 -3.00 -2.50
N PHE A 20 -3.96 -4.13 -1.97
CA PHE A 20 -2.86 -4.88 -2.57
C PHE A 20 -3.14 -5.35 -4.01
N PRO A 21 -4.35 -5.82 -4.38
CA PRO A 21 -4.64 -6.23 -5.76
C PRO A 21 -4.62 -5.07 -6.77
N ILE A 22 -4.94 -3.86 -6.35
CA ILE A 22 -5.16 -2.69 -7.23
C ILE A 22 -4.00 -1.68 -7.23
N ALA A 23 -3.16 -1.68 -6.20
CA ALA A 23 -2.05 -0.76 -6.07
C ALA A 23 -0.86 -1.16 -6.94
N ASP A 24 -0.20 -0.16 -7.51
CA ASP A 24 1.12 -0.30 -8.14
C ASP A 24 2.25 0.05 -7.16
N HIS A 25 1.94 0.93 -6.20
CA HIS A 25 2.87 1.50 -5.24
C HIS A 25 2.20 1.58 -3.87
N LEU A 26 2.98 1.36 -2.82
CA LEU A 26 2.51 1.27 -1.44
C LEU A 26 3.30 2.24 -0.56
N CYS A 27 2.57 3.10 0.16
CA CYS A 27 3.11 3.96 1.21
C CYS A 27 2.45 3.53 2.52
N VAL A 28 3.27 3.13 3.49
CA VAL A 28 2.79 2.62 4.79
C VAL A 28 3.08 3.66 5.86
N MET A 29 2.06 3.97 6.65
CA MET A 29 2.15 4.93 7.75
C MET A 29 1.73 4.27 9.06
N ALA A 30 2.48 4.52 10.12
CA ALA A 30 2.17 4.12 11.48
C ALA A 30 2.57 5.24 12.44
N ARG A 31 1.80 5.46 13.51
CA ARG A 31 2.10 6.44 14.59
C ARG A 31 2.38 7.87 14.09
N GLY A 32 1.82 8.26 12.94
CA GLY A 32 2.03 9.57 12.34
C GLY A 32 3.29 9.69 11.48
N GLU A 33 4.05 8.61 11.29
CA GLU A 33 5.27 8.57 10.49
C GLU A 33 5.11 7.66 9.28
N LYS A 34 5.87 7.96 8.21
CA LYS A 34 5.98 7.08 7.05
C LYS A 34 7.03 6.01 7.34
N ILE A 35 6.59 4.77 7.51
CA ILE A 35 7.46 3.64 7.87
C ILE A 35 7.93 2.84 6.66
N ALA A 36 7.23 2.93 5.52
CA ALA A 36 7.64 2.24 4.30
C ALA A 36 7.14 2.93 3.02
N ASP A 37 7.88 2.75 1.92
CA ASP A 37 7.64 3.38 0.61
C ASP A 37 8.25 2.47 -0.47
N MET A 38 7.42 1.74 -1.23
CA MET A 38 7.89 0.68 -2.14
C MET A 38 6.92 0.38 -3.29
N GLU A 39 7.44 -0.19 -4.38
CA GLU A 39 6.60 -0.78 -5.44
C GLU A 39 5.98 -2.10 -4.96
N LYS A 40 4.77 -2.41 -5.43
CA LYS A 40 4.09 -3.67 -5.09
C LYS A 40 4.93 -4.91 -5.42
N LYS A 41 5.73 -4.88 -6.49
CA LYS A 41 6.54 -6.02 -6.94
C LYS A 41 7.64 -6.41 -5.95
N ASP A 42 7.99 -5.50 -5.03
CA ASP A 42 9.10 -5.66 -4.09
C ASP A 42 8.61 -6.10 -2.70
N THR A 43 7.34 -6.48 -2.55
CA THR A 43 6.77 -6.89 -1.25
C THR A 43 5.62 -7.89 -1.35
N SER A 44 5.20 -8.41 -0.19
CA SER A 44 4.07 -9.32 0.00
C SER A 44 3.04 -8.77 0.99
N ILE A 45 1.83 -9.37 1.02
CA ILE A 45 0.80 -9.00 2.00
C ILE A 45 1.29 -9.32 3.42
N GLU A 46 2.01 -10.42 3.59
CA GLU A 46 2.58 -10.88 4.85
C GLU A 46 3.56 -9.85 5.43
N GLU A 47 4.51 -9.37 4.64
CA GLU A 47 5.48 -8.33 5.04
C GLU A 47 4.79 -7.01 5.41
N LEU A 48 3.80 -6.58 4.61
CA LEU A 48 3.05 -5.36 4.90
C LEU A 48 2.22 -5.49 6.18
N THR A 49 1.70 -6.68 6.46
CA THR A 49 0.95 -6.97 7.69
C THR A 49 1.89 -6.89 8.89
N ASP A 50 3.10 -7.45 8.77
CA ASP A 50 4.12 -7.39 9.80
C ASP A 50 4.52 -5.93 10.11
N LEU A 51 4.75 -5.11 9.09
CA LEU A 51 5.04 -3.68 9.24
C LEU A 51 3.92 -2.90 9.94
N LEU A 52 2.66 -3.23 9.69
CA LEU A 52 1.51 -2.55 10.30
C LEU A 52 1.27 -2.96 11.77
N VAL A 53 1.59 -4.21 12.13
CA VAL A 53 1.36 -4.75 13.48
C VAL A 53 2.55 -4.48 14.41
N ASN A 54 3.77 -4.58 13.90
CA ASN A 54 5.00 -4.51 14.68
C ASN A 54 5.75 -3.16 14.54
N GLY A 55 5.27 -2.26 13.67
CA GLY A 55 5.81 -0.90 13.46
C GLY A 55 5.33 0.20 14.41
#